data_AF-A0A953RC49-F1
#
_entry.id   AF-A0A953RC49-F1
#
_cell.length_a   1.000
_cell.length_b   1.000
_cell.length_c   1.000
_cell.angle_alpha   90.00
_cell.angle_beta   90.00
_cell.angle_gamma   90.00
#
_symmetry.space_group_name_H-M   'P 1'
#
loop_
_entity.id
_entity.type
_entity.pdbx_description
1 polymer ?
#
loop_
_entity_poly.entity_id
_entity_poly.type
_entity_poly.pdbx_seq_one_letter_code
_entity_poly.pdbx_strand_id
1 'polypeptide(L)'
;MKKTYAFVVSVPKTEEDAYDHDRPISSLIEFQLKHLQEAEKSLPKRSQTNIDINTLKTERQASEYIQKVTAKLHPQGARKPRKKSASKPRKGIKAKATAKKRPAKRKSK
;
A
#
# COMPACT_ATOMS: atom_id res chain seq x y z
N MET A 1 16.72 8.17 -25.17
CA MET A 1 15.48 8.03 -25.99
C MET A 1 14.29 8.48 -25.15
N LYS A 2 13.56 9.52 -25.57
CA LYS A 2 12.33 9.97 -24.86
C LYS A 2 11.20 8.97 -25.13
N LYS A 3 10.54 8.50 -24.07
CA LYS A 3 9.34 7.66 -24.19
C LYS A 3 8.16 8.52 -24.62
N THR A 4 7.53 8.19 -25.75
CA THR A 4 6.28 8.79 -26.22
C THR A 4 5.10 7.96 -25.71
N TYR A 5 4.18 8.61 -25.01
CA TYR A 5 2.96 7.99 -24.51
C TYR A 5 1.81 8.26 -25.49
N ALA A 6 0.95 7.27 -25.74
CA ALA A 6 -0.17 7.36 -26.67
C ALA A 6 -1.25 8.37 -26.23
N PHE A 7 -1.29 8.72 -24.95
CA PHE A 7 -2.24 9.68 -24.39
C PHE A 7 -1.59 10.43 -23.22
N VAL A 8 -1.67 11.76 -23.25
CA VAL A 8 -1.14 12.65 -22.20
C VAL A 8 -2.27 13.57 -21.78
N VAL A 9 -2.65 13.51 -20.51
CA VAL A 9 -3.61 14.44 -19.90
C VAL A 9 -2.82 15.52 -19.18
N SER A 10 -3.08 16.78 -19.50
CA SER A 10 -2.51 17.91 -18.77
C SER A 10 -3.23 18.06 -17.42
N VAL A 11 -2.52 17.79 -16.33
CA VAL A 11 -3.01 18.06 -14.98
C VAL A 11 -2.66 19.50 -14.62
N PRO A 12 -3.64 20.35 -14.24
CA PRO A 12 -3.33 21.69 -13.78
C PRO A 12 -2.50 21.62 -12.49
N LYS A 13 -1.52 22.51 -12.36
CA LYS A 13 -0.79 22.66 -11.10
C LYS A 13 -1.71 23.33 -10.09
N THR A 14 -1.70 22.83 -8.87
CA THR A 14 -2.28 23.55 -7.73
C THR A 14 -1.46 24.79 -7.46
N GLU A 15 -2.13 25.90 -7.16
CA GLU A 15 -1.49 27.12 -6.68
C GLU A 15 -0.71 26.85 -5.39
N GLU A 16 0.38 27.57 -5.16
CA GLU A 16 1.26 27.36 -3.99
C GLU A 16 0.51 27.61 -2.67
N ASP A 17 -0.43 28.56 -2.67
CA ASP A 17 -1.21 28.96 -1.49
C ASP A 17 -2.45 28.08 -1.25
N ALA A 18 -2.68 27.05 -2.08
CA ALA A 18 -3.83 26.16 -1.91
C ALA A 18 -3.76 25.34 -0.59
N TYR A 19 -2.57 25.21 0.00
CA TYR A 19 -2.35 24.50 1.26
C TYR A 19 -2.06 25.46 2.41
N ASP A 20 -3.03 25.54 3.33
CA ASP A 20 -2.90 26.33 4.56
C ASP A 20 -2.39 25.45 5.71
N HIS A 21 -1.15 25.71 6.15
CA HIS A 21 -0.50 24.98 7.24
C HIS A 21 -1.10 25.27 8.63
N ASP A 22 -1.75 26.41 8.80
CA ASP A 22 -2.30 26.87 10.07
C ASP A 22 -3.82 26.66 10.16
N ARG A 23 -4.40 26.02 9.12
CA ARG A 23 -5.78 25.53 9.12
C ARG A 23 -6.05 24.71 10.39
N PRO A 24 -7.16 24.98 11.10
CA PRO A 24 -7.55 24.19 12.26
C PRO A 24 -7.94 22.78 11.84
N ILE A 25 -7.70 21.82 12.75
CA ILE A 25 -7.99 20.41 12.50
C ILE A 25 -9.49 20.22 12.18
N SER A 26 -9.76 19.53 11.07
CA SER A 26 -11.11 19.10 10.73
C SER A 26 -11.53 17.85 11.52
N SER A 27 -12.84 17.65 11.68
CA SER A 27 -13.39 16.49 12.41
C SER A 27 -12.87 15.15 11.87
N LEU A 28 -12.71 15.02 10.55
CA LEU A 28 -12.14 13.83 9.93
C LEU A 28 -10.73 13.52 10.46
N ILE A 29 -9.88 14.55 10.52
CA ILE A 29 -8.50 14.40 11.02
C ILE A 29 -8.52 14.10 12.51
N GLU A 30 -9.41 14.70 13.31
CA GLU A 30 -9.56 14.35 14.73
C GLU A 30 -9.85 12.86 14.92
N PHE A 31 -10.76 12.29 14.13
CA PHE A 31 -11.06 10.86 14.19
C PHE A 31 -9.87 10.00 13.78
N GLN A 32 -9.12 10.41 12.75
CA GLN A 32 -7.89 9.73 12.35
C GLN A 32 -6.84 9.74 13.48
N LEU A 33 -6.67 10.88 14.16
CA LEU A 33 -5.76 11.01 15.31
C LEU A 33 -6.16 10.05 16.45
N LYS A 34 -7.45 9.97 16.78
CA LYS A 34 -7.96 9.04 17.81
C LYS A 34 -7.64 7.59 17.46
N HIS A 35 -7.90 7.17 16.21
CA HIS A 35 -7.60 5.81 15.77
C HIS A 35 -6.11 5.50 15.74
N LEU A 36 -5.26 6.47 15.35
CA LEU A 36 -3.82 6.29 15.37
C LEU A 36 -3.26 6.23 16.79
N GLN A 37 -3.79 7.02 17.71
CA GLN A 37 -3.41 6.94 19.12
C GLN A 37 -3.79 5.58 19.72
N GLU A 38 -4.94 5.03 19.34
CA GLU A 38 -5.34 3.67 19.72
C GLU A 38 -4.40 2.62 19.13
N ALA A 39 -4.04 2.73 17.84
CA ALA A 39 -3.07 1.85 17.20
C ALA A 39 -1.68 1.96 17.85
N GLU A 40 -1.26 3.15 18.25
CA GLU A 40 0.00 3.39 18.93
C GLU A 40 0.07 2.70 20.31
N LYS A 41 -1.05 2.59 21.04
CA LYS A 41 -1.09 1.84 22.31
C LYS A 41 -0.75 0.37 22.15
N SER A 42 -0.89 -0.21 20.96
CA SER A 42 -0.46 -1.59 20.68
C SER A 42 1.07 -1.74 20.63
N LEU A 43 1.81 -0.64 20.45
CA LEU A 43 3.27 -0.65 20.45
C LEU A 43 3.82 -0.73 21.88
N PRO A 44 5.01 -1.34 22.07
CA PRO A 44 5.72 -1.27 23.34
C PRO A 44 5.92 0.18 23.78
N LYS A 45 5.83 0.48 25.09
CA LYS A 45 5.93 1.85 25.64
C LYS A 45 7.16 2.63 25.14
N ARG A 46 8.30 1.95 24.97
CA ARG A 46 9.54 2.55 24.45
C ARG A 46 9.43 3.05 23.00
N SER A 47 8.48 2.52 22.25
CA SER A 47 8.26 2.83 20.85
C SER A 47 7.10 3.80 20.63
N GLN A 48 6.34 4.16 21.66
CA GLN A 48 5.29 5.18 21.58
C GLN A 48 5.90 6.59 21.45
N THR A 49 5.15 7.53 20.90
CA THR A 49 5.53 8.93 20.71
C THR A 49 5.26 9.77 21.96
N ASN A 50 4.37 9.32 22.85
CA ASN A 50 3.94 10.02 24.07
C ASN A 50 3.41 11.45 23.80
N ILE A 51 2.89 11.68 22.59
CA ILE A 51 2.29 12.97 22.22
C ILE A 51 0.81 12.94 22.62
N ASP A 52 0.34 13.98 23.31
CA ASP A 52 -1.08 14.16 23.60
C ASP A 52 -1.77 14.81 22.39
N ILE A 53 -2.69 14.07 21.77
CA ILE A 53 -3.42 14.50 20.59
C ILE A 53 -4.30 15.73 20.85
N ASN A 54 -4.75 15.96 22.10
CA ASN A 54 -5.59 17.10 22.45
C ASN A 54 -4.84 18.45 22.39
N THR A 55 -3.51 18.40 22.36
CA THR A 55 -2.67 19.60 22.24
C THR A 55 -2.48 20.06 20.79
N LEU A 56 -2.82 19.20 19.82
CA LEU A 56 -2.68 19.49 18.40
C LEU A 56 -3.88 20.34 17.96
N LYS A 57 -3.59 21.50 17.35
CA LYS A 57 -4.62 22.48 16.93
C LYS A 57 -4.70 22.65 15.42
N THR A 58 -3.58 22.47 14.72
CA THR A 58 -3.48 22.71 13.27
C THR A 58 -3.28 21.41 12.48
N GLU A 59 -3.69 21.41 11.22
CA GLU A 59 -3.52 20.25 10.33
C GLU A 59 -2.04 19.90 10.12
N ARG A 60 -1.15 20.89 10.12
CA ARG A 60 0.31 20.65 10.08
C ARG A 60 0.77 19.82 11.28
N GLN A 61 0.36 20.19 12.49
CA GLN A 61 0.70 19.45 13.71
C GLN A 61 0.13 18.02 13.68
N ALA A 62 -1.11 17.87 13.21
CA ALA A 62 -1.73 16.56 13.03
C ALA A 62 -0.95 15.71 12.02
N SER A 63 -0.55 16.27 10.88
CA SER A 63 0.24 15.59 9.84
C SER A 63 1.59 15.10 10.38
N GLU A 64 2.30 15.92 11.15
CA GLU A 64 3.57 15.54 11.78
C GLU A 64 3.39 14.37 12.76
N TYR A 65 2.31 14.37 13.56
CA TYR A 65 1.99 13.25 14.45
C TYR A 65 1.69 11.97 13.65
N ILE A 66 0.83 12.07 12.64
CA ILE A 66 0.47 10.94 11.76
C ILE A 66 1.73 10.34 11.15
N GLN A 67 2.62 11.17 10.60
CA GLN A 67 3.87 10.71 10.01
C GLN A 67 4.74 9.94 11.02
N LYS A 68 4.90 10.45 12.24
CA LYS A 68 5.69 9.81 13.31
C LYS A 68 5.10 8.45 13.72
N VAL A 69 3.79 8.37 13.92
CA VAL A 69 3.12 7.13 14.34
C VAL A 69 3.14 6.11 13.20
N THR A 70 2.81 6.51 11.98
CA THR A 70 2.84 5.63 10.82
C THR A 70 4.24 5.09 10.56
N ALA A 71 5.30 5.91 10.68
CA ALA A 71 6.68 5.44 10.54
C ALA A 71 7.05 4.32 11.53
N LYS A 72 6.46 4.34 12.73
CA LYS A 72 6.67 3.32 13.77
C LYS A 72 5.81 2.07 13.56
N LEU A 73 4.58 2.23 13.04
CA LEU A 73 3.67 1.11 12.76
C LEU A 73 4.01 0.38 11.45
N HIS A 74 4.48 1.10 10.43
CA HIS A 74 4.68 0.55 9.09
C HIS A 74 5.61 -0.68 9.04
N PRO A 75 6.75 -0.72 9.78
CA PRO A 75 7.61 -1.91 9.82
C PRO A 75 6.94 -3.13 10.46
N GLN A 76 6.03 -2.93 11.42
CA GLN A 76 5.31 -4.01 12.11
C GLN A 76 4.32 -4.71 11.17
N GLY A 77 3.66 -3.94 10.29
CA GLY A 77 2.70 -4.45 9.31
C GLY A 77 3.34 -4.97 8.02
N ALA A 78 4.64 -4.75 7.80
CA ALA A 78 5.33 -5.20 6.61
C ALA A 78 5.40 -6.74 6.58
N ARG A 79 4.64 -7.35 5.67
CA ARG A 79 4.73 -8.80 5.42
C ARG A 79 6.16 -9.11 4.97
N LYS A 80 6.85 -9.99 5.70
CA LYS A 80 8.18 -10.48 5.26
C LYS A 80 8.06 -10.97 3.82
N PRO A 81 8.96 -10.54 2.90
CA PRO A 81 8.93 -11.03 1.54
C PRO A 81 9.03 -12.55 1.60
N ARG A 82 8.03 -13.25 1.04
CA ARG A 82 8.08 -14.72 0.93
C ARG A 82 9.38 -15.02 0.19
N LYS A 83 10.34 -15.67 0.87
CA LYS A 83 11.52 -16.23 0.19
C LYS A 83 10.96 -17.04 -0.97
N LYS A 84 11.27 -16.64 -2.21
CA LYS A 84 11.00 -17.47 -3.38
C LYS A 84 11.75 -18.76 -3.10
N SER A 85 11.05 -19.80 -2.66
CA SER A 85 11.65 -21.11 -2.55
C SER A 85 12.18 -21.40 -3.94
N ALA A 86 13.50 -21.60 -4.05
CA ALA A 86 14.10 -22.02 -5.30
C ALA A 86 13.30 -23.24 -5.76
N SER A 87 12.52 -23.07 -6.82
CA SER A 87 11.77 -24.15 -7.42
C SER A 87 12.82 -25.19 -7.80
N LYS A 88 12.86 -26.33 -7.10
CA LYS A 88 13.68 -27.47 -7.50
C LYS A 88 13.40 -27.70 -9.00
N PRO A 89 14.44 -27.79 -9.86
CA PRO A 89 14.22 -28.02 -11.28
C PRO A 89 13.41 -29.32 -11.41
N ARG A 90 12.25 -29.22 -12.08
CA ARG A 90 11.42 -30.39 -12.39
C ARG A 90 12.27 -31.33 -13.25
N LYS A 91 12.75 -32.42 -12.66
CA LYS A 91 13.44 -33.50 -13.36
C LYS A 91 12.46 -34.04 -14.42
N GLY A 92 12.79 -33.81 -15.69
CA GLY A 92 11.90 -34.05 -16.81
C GLY A 92 11.29 -35.45 -16.80
N ILE A 93 9.97 -35.52 -16.72
CA ILE A 93 9.22 -36.74 -17.04
C ILE A 93 9.29 -36.88 -18.57
N LYS A 94 10.08 -37.82 -19.06
CA LYS A 94 10.10 -38.19 -20.48
C LYS A 94 8.70 -38.70 -20.85
N ALA A 95 7.93 -37.90 -21.56
CA ALA A 95 6.65 -38.33 -22.12
C ALA A 95 6.91 -39.39 -23.20
N LYS A 96 6.60 -40.65 -22.91
CA LYS A 96 6.44 -41.68 -23.94
C LYS A 96 5.18 -41.35 -24.74
N ALA A 97 5.35 -40.97 -25.99
CA ALA A 97 4.26 -40.79 -26.94
C ALA A 97 3.63 -42.16 -27.25
N THR A 98 2.37 -42.36 -26.85
CA THR A 98 1.54 -43.43 -27.39
C THR A 98 0.37 -42.80 -28.14
N ALA A 99 0.43 -42.90 -29.46
CA ALA A 99 -0.61 -42.46 -30.37
C ALA A 99 -1.91 -43.26 -30.13
N LYS A 100 -3.02 -42.56 -29.87
CA LYS A 100 -4.36 -43.13 -29.97
C LYS A 100 -5.26 -42.20 -30.80
N LYS A 101 -5.71 -42.76 -31.92
CA LYS A 101 -6.50 -42.16 -33.00
C LYS A 101 -7.78 -41.47 -32.48
N ARG A 102 -8.07 -40.25 -32.97
CA ARG A 102 -9.34 -39.54 -32.78
C ARG A 102 -10.41 -40.12 -33.72
N PRO A 103 -11.63 -40.48 -33.27
CA PRO A 103 -12.75 -40.70 -34.18
C PRO A 103 -13.39 -39.37 -34.60
N ALA A 104 -13.71 -39.28 -35.89
CA ALA A 104 -14.29 -38.11 -36.55
C ALA A 104 -15.73 -37.84 -36.10
N LYS A 105 -16.02 -36.59 -35.68
CA LYS A 105 -17.37 -36.15 -35.33
C LYS A 105 -18.07 -35.65 -36.61
N ARG A 106 -19.07 -36.41 -37.06
CA ARG A 106 -19.97 -36.09 -38.18
C ARG A 106 -20.73 -34.79 -37.90
N LYS A 107 -20.79 -33.90 -38.91
CA LYS A 107 -21.69 -32.73 -38.92
C LYS A 107 -23.11 -33.22 -39.26
N SER A 108 -24.10 -32.84 -38.46
CA SER A 108 -25.51 -32.87 -38.86
C SER A 108 -25.97 -31.44 -39.14
N LYS A 109 -26.78 -31.33 -40.19
CA LYS A 109 -27.39 -30.13 -40.75
C LYS A 109 -28.83 -30.04 -40.25
#